data_AF-A0A969S820-F1
#
_entry.id   AF-A0A969S820-F1
#
_cell.length_a   1.000
_cell.length_b   1.000
_cell.length_c   1.000
_cell.angle_alpha   90.00
_cell.angle_beta   90.00
_cell.angle_gamma   90.00
#
_symmetry.space_group_name_H-M   'P 1'
#
loop_
_entity.id
_entity.type
_entity.pdbx_description
1 polymer ?
#
loop_
_entity_poly.entity_id
_entity_poly.type
_entity_poly.pdbx_seq_one_letter_code
_entity_poly.pdbx_strand_id
1 'polypeptide(L)'
;MSSSVKLSFTSYRQWLLQQAKKLRTDWVLNQEPMSADSINDIMTWDFVPYLTIWYTETFVNLVLAEIQTWTTVARPFGSSPWRNEYMAELHLTGLATRILQQLAEASDVNLEFPYLDSLVIDACLSAKPEERKNPFAYKPLLSKALDRDLPKSIFTRNTKNDYTVDESTGFQQNLDVIKELFQTSLLADMGLIDIRKFRAAIEQCGMVLNRNKSFLNTTMGVELWLRRVKNGSHRFWM
;
A
#
# COMPACT_ATOMS: atom_id res chain seq x y z
N MET A 1 -4.47 -29.98 2.53
CA MET A 1 -4.68 -29.27 1.25
C MET A 1 -3.91 -27.95 1.31
N SER A 2 -2.98 -27.72 0.37
CA SER A 2 -2.20 -26.46 0.32
C SER A 2 -3.13 -25.25 0.15
N SER A 3 -2.77 -24.10 0.73
CA SER A 3 -3.52 -22.83 0.66
C SER A 3 -3.82 -22.42 -0.79
N SER A 4 -2.86 -22.61 -1.69
CA SER A 4 -3.01 -22.33 -3.14
C SER A 4 -4.12 -23.13 -3.82
N VAL A 5 -4.35 -24.38 -3.40
CA VAL A 5 -5.41 -25.23 -3.96
C VAL A 5 -6.78 -24.79 -3.44
N LYS A 6 -6.88 -24.23 -2.23
CA LYS A 6 -8.16 -23.71 -1.71
C LYS A 6 -8.59 -22.41 -2.38
N LEU A 7 -7.62 -21.55 -2.75
CA LEU A 7 -7.88 -20.27 -3.43
C LEU A 7 -8.48 -20.45 -4.82
N SER A 8 -8.04 -21.46 -5.58
CA SER A 8 -8.60 -21.73 -6.92
C SER A 8 -10.08 -22.12 -6.92
N PHE A 9 -10.62 -22.56 -5.77
CA PHE A 9 -12.03 -22.92 -5.61
C PHE A 9 -12.85 -21.90 -4.81
N THR A 10 -12.23 -20.82 -4.34
CA THR A 10 -12.92 -19.78 -3.56
C THR A 10 -13.27 -18.63 -4.51
N SER A 11 -14.56 -18.33 -4.68
CA SER A 11 -14.95 -17.15 -5.46
C SER A 11 -14.48 -15.85 -4.80
N TYR A 12 -14.27 -14.79 -5.59
CA TYR A 12 -13.88 -13.47 -5.08
C TYR A 12 -14.77 -12.99 -3.93
N ARG A 13 -16.09 -13.14 -4.08
CA ARG A 13 -17.07 -12.81 -3.04
C ARG A 13 -16.89 -13.61 -1.75
N GLN A 14 -16.72 -14.93 -1.86
CA GLN A 14 -16.48 -15.78 -0.69
C GLN A 14 -15.18 -15.42 -0.01
N TRP A 15 -14.14 -15.10 -0.78
CA TRP A 15 -12.87 -14.62 -0.26
C TRP A 15 -13.05 -13.30 0.49
N LEU A 16 -13.72 -12.29 -0.08
CA LEU A 16 -13.93 -11.00 0.58
C LEU A 16 -14.70 -11.12 1.90
N LEU A 17 -15.73 -12.00 1.95
CA LEU A 17 -16.46 -12.32 3.19
C LEU A 17 -15.57 -13.01 4.24
N GLN A 18 -14.65 -13.87 3.82
CA GLN A 18 -13.68 -14.50 4.73
C GLN A 18 -12.69 -13.48 5.26
N GLN A 19 -12.22 -12.56 4.41
CA GLN A 19 -11.29 -11.51 4.80
C GLN A 19 -11.92 -10.51 5.78
N ALA A 20 -13.17 -10.11 5.59
CA ALA A 20 -13.88 -9.24 6.54
C ALA A 20 -13.95 -9.88 7.94
N LYS A 21 -14.20 -11.19 8.02
CA LYS A 21 -14.20 -11.94 9.29
C LYS A 21 -12.80 -12.02 9.89
N LYS A 22 -11.80 -12.39 9.07
CA LYS A 22 -10.40 -12.49 9.48
C LYS A 22 -9.89 -11.16 10.02
N LEU A 23 -10.20 -10.05 9.35
CA LEU A 23 -9.78 -8.70 9.72
C LEU A 23 -10.19 -8.32 11.15
N ARG A 24 -11.45 -8.62 11.53
CA ARG A 24 -11.94 -8.38 12.89
C ARG A 24 -11.21 -9.25 13.91
N THR A 25 -11.04 -10.54 13.60
CA THR A 25 -10.35 -11.48 14.48
C THR A 25 -8.89 -11.10 14.68
N ASP A 26 -8.19 -10.76 13.60
CA ASP A 26 -6.78 -10.38 13.62
C ASP A 26 -6.58 -9.09 14.41
N TRP A 27 -7.44 -8.08 14.27
CA TRP A 27 -7.33 -6.85 15.07
C TRP A 27 -7.55 -7.08 16.57
N VAL A 28 -8.45 -7.99 16.94
CA VAL A 28 -8.68 -8.33 18.36
C VAL A 28 -7.52 -9.13 18.94
N LEU A 29 -7.00 -10.10 18.19
CA LEU A 29 -5.97 -11.03 18.67
C LEU A 29 -4.55 -10.46 18.57
N ASN A 30 -4.27 -9.68 17.52
CA ASN A 30 -2.97 -9.11 17.23
C ASN A 30 -3.01 -7.61 17.53
N GLN A 31 -2.80 -7.28 18.81
CA GLN A 31 -2.48 -5.92 19.24
C GLN A 31 -1.02 -5.54 18.97
N GLU A 32 -0.33 -6.31 18.14
CA GLU A 32 0.89 -5.89 17.45
C GLU A 32 0.60 -5.93 15.94
N PRO A 33 0.96 -4.90 15.19
CA PRO A 33 0.70 -4.84 13.77
C PRO A 33 1.40 -6.00 13.04
N MET A 34 0.60 -6.85 12.39
CA MET A 34 1.09 -7.99 11.64
C MET A 34 1.98 -7.56 10.47
N SER A 35 3.15 -8.18 10.36
CA SER A 35 3.92 -8.20 9.11
C SER A 35 3.15 -8.97 8.04
N ALA A 36 3.08 -8.43 6.82
CA ALA A 36 2.61 -9.12 5.62
C ALA A 36 3.64 -10.17 5.10
N ASP A 37 4.26 -10.93 5.99
CA ASP A 37 5.44 -11.76 5.66
C ASP A 37 5.09 -13.26 5.57
N SER A 38 3.83 -13.66 5.76
CA SER A 38 3.45 -15.05 5.53
C SER A 38 3.20 -15.26 4.03
N ILE A 39 3.85 -16.28 3.44
CA ILE A 39 3.63 -16.71 2.04
C ILE A 39 2.13 -16.96 1.74
N ASN A 40 1.34 -17.25 2.78
CA ASN A 40 -0.11 -17.45 2.68
C ASN A 40 -0.90 -16.14 2.50
N ASP A 41 -0.36 -14.99 2.88
CA ASP A 41 -0.97 -13.68 2.66
C ASP A 41 -0.63 -13.08 1.28
N ILE A 42 0.38 -13.63 0.58
CA ILE A 42 0.80 -13.20 -0.76
C ILE A 42 -0.08 -13.85 -1.85
N MET A 43 -0.61 -15.05 -1.58
CA MET A 43 -1.49 -15.75 -2.51
C MET A 43 -2.94 -15.48 -2.13
N THR A 44 -3.51 -14.36 -2.57
CA THR A 44 -4.92 -14.02 -2.31
C THR A 44 -5.58 -13.53 -3.59
N TRP A 45 -6.88 -13.21 -3.53
CA TRP A 45 -7.53 -12.52 -4.64
C TRP A 45 -7.10 -11.05 -4.73
N ASP A 46 -7.00 -10.34 -3.60
CA ASP A 46 -6.68 -8.92 -3.54
C ASP A 46 -6.04 -8.57 -2.19
N PHE A 47 -5.75 -7.29 -1.98
CA PHE A 47 -5.30 -6.72 -0.72
C PHE A 47 -6.50 -6.29 0.13
N VAL A 48 -6.42 -6.57 1.43
CA VAL A 48 -7.40 -6.11 2.43
C VAL A 48 -6.69 -5.09 3.30
N PRO A 49 -7.33 -3.99 3.74
CA PRO A 49 -6.69 -3.04 4.62
C PRO A 49 -6.18 -3.74 5.88
N TYR A 50 -4.95 -3.45 6.27
CA TYR A 50 -4.44 -3.85 7.57
C TYR A 50 -4.93 -2.87 8.63
N LEU A 51 -5.31 -3.40 9.80
CA LEU A 51 -5.68 -2.61 10.96
C LEU A 51 -4.50 -2.52 11.93
N THR A 52 -4.30 -1.34 12.50
CA THR A 52 -3.27 -1.07 13.49
C THR A 52 -3.88 -0.82 14.87
N ILE A 53 -3.02 -0.84 15.87
CA ILE A 53 -3.36 -0.89 17.29
C ILE A 53 -3.99 0.40 17.81
N TRP A 54 -3.73 1.52 17.13
CA TRP A 54 -4.30 2.82 17.46
C TRP A 54 -5.62 3.10 16.76
N TYR A 55 -6.12 2.23 15.88
CA TYR A 55 -7.48 2.36 15.37
C TYR A 55 -8.49 1.97 16.44
N THR A 56 -9.56 2.76 16.57
CA THR A 56 -10.63 2.48 17.54
C THR A 56 -11.61 1.43 17.01
N GLU A 57 -12.44 0.91 17.90
CA GLU A 57 -13.55 0.05 17.52
C GLU A 57 -14.51 0.73 16.53
N THR A 58 -14.74 2.04 16.68
CA THR A 58 -15.54 2.84 15.74
C THR A 58 -14.95 2.78 14.32
N PHE A 59 -13.64 3.01 14.17
CA PHE A 59 -12.98 2.95 12.87
C PHE A 59 -13.06 1.54 12.27
N VAL A 60 -12.78 0.51 13.07
CA VAL A 60 -12.84 -0.88 12.61
C VAL A 60 -14.25 -1.25 12.14
N ASN A 61 -15.29 -0.83 12.86
CA ASN A 61 -16.68 -1.07 12.47
C ASN A 61 -17.05 -0.35 11.17
N LEU A 62 -16.55 0.87 10.95
CA LEU A 62 -16.74 1.60 9.68
C LEU A 62 -16.09 0.87 8.50
N VAL A 63 -14.83 0.42 8.66
CA VAL A 63 -14.11 -0.34 7.62
C VAL A 63 -14.84 -1.65 7.31
N LEU A 64 -15.28 -2.39 8.32
CA LEU A 64 -16.00 -3.65 8.13
C LEU A 64 -17.37 -3.45 7.48
N ALA A 65 -18.10 -2.40 7.88
CA ALA A 65 -19.36 -2.03 7.23
C ALA A 65 -19.14 -1.71 5.75
N GLU A 66 -18.12 -0.92 5.44
CA GLU A 66 -17.77 -0.58 4.06
C GLU A 66 -17.44 -1.84 3.24
N ILE A 67 -16.51 -2.69 3.73
CA ILE A 67 -16.18 -3.96 3.06
C ILE A 67 -17.44 -4.80 2.84
N GLN A 68 -18.35 -4.85 3.81
CA GLN A 68 -19.59 -5.61 3.69
C GLN A 68 -20.48 -5.09 2.56
N THR A 69 -20.56 -3.78 2.31
CA THR A 69 -21.30 -3.22 1.16
C THR A 69 -20.73 -3.71 -0.17
N TRP A 70 -19.41 -3.85 -0.27
CA TRP A 70 -18.73 -4.32 -1.48
C TRP A 70 -18.89 -5.83 -1.72
N THR A 71 -19.22 -6.63 -0.70
CA THR A 71 -19.37 -8.10 -0.87
C THR A 71 -20.46 -8.52 -1.86
N THR A 72 -21.39 -7.64 -2.21
CA THR A 72 -22.48 -7.93 -3.16
C THR A 72 -22.17 -7.46 -4.58
N VAL A 73 -21.38 -6.39 -4.73
CA VAL A 73 -21.16 -5.71 -6.00
C VAL A 73 -19.74 -5.85 -6.54
N ALA A 74 -18.74 -6.05 -5.68
CA ALA A 74 -17.35 -6.11 -6.08
C ALA A 74 -17.09 -7.34 -6.95
N ARG A 75 -16.39 -7.11 -8.06
CA ARG A 75 -15.96 -8.15 -9.01
C ARG A 75 -14.46 -8.06 -9.15
N PRO A 76 -13.76 -9.19 -9.30
CA PRO A 76 -12.34 -9.14 -9.58
C PRO A 76 -12.13 -8.53 -10.97
N PHE A 77 -11.05 -7.76 -11.13
CA PHE A 77 -10.53 -7.31 -12.41
C PHE A 77 -10.10 -8.49 -13.30
N GLY A 78 -9.66 -9.60 -12.70
CA GLY A 78 -9.17 -10.78 -13.40
C GLY A 78 -9.99 -12.05 -13.15
N SER A 79 -9.99 -12.96 -14.12
CA SER A 79 -10.71 -14.25 -14.03
C SER A 79 -10.08 -15.25 -13.03
N SER A 80 -8.90 -14.95 -12.52
CA SER A 80 -8.16 -15.77 -11.54
C SER A 80 -7.49 -14.86 -10.51
N PRO A 81 -7.16 -15.35 -9.31
CA PRO A 81 -6.51 -14.56 -8.26
C PRO A 81 -5.26 -13.81 -8.75
N TRP A 82 -4.34 -14.52 -9.42
CA TRP A 82 -3.11 -13.90 -9.94
C TRP A 82 -3.38 -12.84 -11.01
N ARG A 83 -4.40 -13.02 -11.87
CA ARG A 83 -4.77 -12.00 -12.87
C ARG A 83 -5.37 -10.77 -12.19
N ASN A 84 -6.19 -10.98 -11.17
CA ASN A 84 -6.76 -9.90 -10.39
C ASN A 84 -5.66 -9.08 -9.73
N GLU A 85 -4.73 -9.74 -9.03
CA GLU A 85 -3.59 -9.11 -8.36
C GLU A 85 -2.78 -8.23 -9.34
N TYR A 86 -2.43 -8.76 -10.51
CA TYR A 86 -1.70 -7.99 -11.54
C TYR A 86 -2.47 -6.75 -12.01
N MET A 87 -3.77 -6.87 -12.25
CA MET A 87 -4.59 -5.74 -12.67
C MET A 87 -4.77 -4.72 -11.56
N ALA A 88 -4.98 -5.18 -10.31
CA ALA A 88 -5.04 -4.33 -9.14
C ALA A 88 -3.72 -3.56 -8.94
N GLU A 89 -2.57 -4.21 -9.10
CA GLU A 89 -1.25 -3.59 -9.04
C GLU A 89 -1.07 -2.50 -10.12
N LEU A 90 -1.52 -2.75 -11.36
CA LEU A 90 -1.52 -1.75 -12.43
C LEU A 90 -2.41 -0.54 -12.08
N HIS A 91 -3.63 -0.77 -11.57
CA HIS A 91 -4.53 0.29 -11.14
C HIS A 91 -3.95 1.12 -10.00
N LEU A 92 -3.41 0.47 -8.97
CA LEU A 92 -2.76 1.14 -7.83
C LEU A 92 -1.54 1.95 -8.28
N THR A 93 -0.74 1.41 -9.19
CA THR A 93 0.41 2.13 -9.76
C THR A 93 -0.05 3.34 -10.57
N GLY A 94 -1.11 3.22 -11.36
CA GLY A 94 -1.72 4.34 -12.09
C GLY A 94 -2.22 5.45 -11.16
N LEU A 95 -2.89 5.08 -10.06
CA LEU A 95 -3.33 6.06 -9.05
C LEU A 95 -2.15 6.76 -8.38
N ALA A 96 -1.13 6.00 -7.95
CA ALA A 96 0.04 6.54 -7.28
C ALA A 96 0.84 7.49 -8.20
N THR A 97 1.04 7.12 -9.45
CA THR A 97 1.74 7.96 -10.44
C THR A 97 0.95 9.21 -10.79
N ARG A 98 -0.39 9.14 -10.85
CA ARG A 98 -1.24 10.32 -11.02
C ARG A 98 -1.09 11.33 -9.88
N ILE A 99 -1.00 10.84 -8.64
CA ILE A 99 -0.74 11.70 -7.47
C ILE A 99 0.62 12.40 -7.61
N LEU A 100 1.67 11.67 -8.00
CA LEU A 100 3.00 12.24 -8.23
C LEU A 100 3.01 13.27 -9.36
N GLN A 101 2.28 13.01 -10.44
CA GLN A 101 2.15 13.94 -11.56
C GLN A 101 1.49 15.25 -11.10
N GLN A 102 0.38 15.18 -10.35
CA GLN A 102 -0.28 16.37 -9.81
C GLN A 102 0.61 17.20 -8.87
N LEU A 103 1.46 16.52 -8.09
CA LEU A 103 2.45 17.18 -7.25
C LEU A 103 3.54 17.87 -8.09
N ALA A 104 4.04 17.20 -9.13
CA ALA A 104 5.05 17.74 -10.03
C ALA A 104 4.50 18.94 -10.82
N GLU A 105 3.26 18.87 -11.32
CA GLU A 105 2.55 19.97 -12.00
C GLU A 105 2.44 21.22 -11.11
N ALA A 106 2.22 21.05 -9.80
CA ALA A 106 2.20 22.17 -8.85
C ALA A 106 3.56 22.88 -8.73
N SER A 107 4.65 22.22 -9.15
CA SER A 107 6.01 22.76 -9.22
C SER A 107 6.47 23.06 -10.65
N ASP A 108 5.55 23.13 -11.62
CA ASP A 108 5.83 23.35 -13.06
C ASP A 108 6.78 22.29 -13.66
N VAL A 109 6.72 21.06 -13.13
CA VAL A 109 7.49 19.92 -13.62
C VAL A 109 6.54 18.95 -14.33
N ASN A 110 6.83 18.66 -15.62
CA ASN A 110 6.14 17.60 -16.32
C ASN A 110 6.76 16.24 -15.99
N LEU A 111 6.01 15.39 -15.28
CA LEU A 111 6.45 14.05 -14.90
C LEU A 111 5.68 12.98 -15.69
N GLU A 112 6.41 12.20 -16.47
CA GLU A 112 5.86 11.16 -17.35
C GLU A 112 6.20 9.76 -16.85
N PHE A 113 5.30 8.80 -17.10
CA PHE A 113 5.46 7.39 -16.71
C PHE A 113 5.33 6.45 -17.93
N PRO A 114 6.32 6.38 -18.83
CA PRO A 114 6.20 5.66 -20.11
C PRO A 114 5.86 4.17 -19.98
N TYR A 115 6.23 3.52 -18.87
CA TYR A 115 5.90 2.11 -18.64
C TYR A 115 4.42 1.86 -18.30
N LEU A 116 3.64 2.92 -18.08
CA LEU A 116 2.18 2.85 -17.91
C LEU A 116 1.41 3.15 -19.20
N ASP A 117 2.11 3.36 -20.32
CA ASP A 117 1.47 3.43 -21.62
C ASP A 117 0.74 2.12 -21.94
N SER A 118 -0.46 2.20 -22.52
CA SER A 118 -1.29 1.04 -22.80
C SER A 118 -0.61 0.04 -23.74
N LEU A 119 0.16 0.51 -24.72
CA LEU A 119 0.86 -0.38 -25.65
C LEU A 119 2.01 -1.12 -24.96
N VAL A 120 2.69 -0.48 -24.01
CA VAL A 120 3.73 -1.13 -23.20
C VAL A 120 3.10 -2.17 -22.28
N ILE A 121 1.98 -1.83 -21.62
CA ILE A 121 1.22 -2.75 -20.78
C ILE A 121 0.75 -3.95 -21.61
N ASP A 122 0.12 -3.74 -22.77
CA ASP A 122 -0.40 -4.79 -23.64
C ASP A 122 0.71 -5.71 -24.16
N ALA A 123 1.86 -5.14 -24.54
CA ALA A 123 3.04 -5.91 -24.94
C ALA A 123 3.55 -6.79 -23.79
N CYS A 124 3.60 -6.25 -22.57
CA CYS A 124 3.99 -7.02 -21.39
C CYS A 124 2.97 -8.13 -21.09
N LEU A 125 1.67 -7.83 -21.11
CA LEU A 125 0.60 -8.79 -20.80
C LEU A 125 0.45 -9.89 -21.85
N SER A 126 0.90 -9.66 -23.08
CA SER A 126 0.94 -10.66 -24.15
C SER A 126 2.03 -11.73 -23.93
N ALA A 127 3.06 -11.44 -23.13
CA ALA A 127 4.10 -12.39 -22.79
C ALA A 127 3.62 -13.45 -21.80
N LYS A 128 4.21 -14.65 -21.86
CA LYS A 128 3.83 -15.72 -20.94
C LYS A 128 4.17 -15.35 -19.49
N PRO A 129 3.37 -15.75 -18.49
CA PRO A 129 3.65 -15.44 -17.08
C PRO A 129 5.08 -15.77 -16.63
N GLU A 130 5.62 -16.91 -17.07
CA GLU A 130 6.98 -17.37 -16.78
C GLU A 130 8.08 -16.53 -17.44
N GLU A 131 7.76 -15.79 -18.50
CA GLU A 131 8.67 -14.83 -19.13
C GLU A 131 8.67 -13.49 -18.40
N ARG A 132 7.56 -13.15 -17.71
CA ARG A 132 7.38 -11.92 -16.93
C ARG A 132 8.02 -11.97 -15.55
N LYS A 133 7.76 -13.05 -14.81
CA LYS A 133 8.26 -13.26 -13.44
C LYS A 133 9.06 -14.56 -13.37
N ASN A 134 10.31 -14.46 -12.94
CA ASN A 134 11.21 -15.60 -12.74
C ASN A 134 11.94 -15.41 -11.41
N PRO A 135 11.90 -16.38 -10.47
CA PRO A 135 12.54 -16.24 -9.15
C PRO A 135 14.07 -16.12 -9.23
N PHE A 136 14.67 -16.48 -10.36
CA PHE A 136 16.12 -16.44 -10.59
C PHE A 136 16.57 -15.23 -11.41
N ALA A 137 15.65 -14.39 -11.90
CA ALA A 137 15.99 -13.25 -12.74
C ALA A 137 15.18 -12.00 -12.35
N TYR A 138 15.88 -10.90 -12.11
CA TYR A 138 15.26 -9.61 -11.84
C TYR A 138 14.79 -8.95 -13.15
N LYS A 139 13.49 -8.65 -13.24
CA LYS A 139 12.83 -7.99 -14.40
C LYS A 139 13.23 -8.59 -15.77
N PRO A 140 13.02 -9.91 -16.00
CA PRO A 140 13.55 -10.62 -17.16
C PRO A 140 13.12 -10.04 -18.52
N LEU A 141 11.86 -9.63 -18.68
CA LEU A 141 11.40 -9.00 -19.92
C LEU A 141 12.10 -7.67 -20.20
N LEU A 142 12.21 -6.81 -19.18
CA LEU A 142 12.84 -5.50 -19.33
C LEU A 142 14.33 -5.65 -19.66
N SER A 143 15.00 -6.58 -18.97
CA SER A 143 16.40 -6.90 -19.23
C SER A 143 16.62 -7.36 -20.66
N LYS A 144 15.77 -8.27 -21.17
CA LYS A 144 15.83 -8.75 -22.54
C LYS A 144 15.51 -7.65 -23.57
N ALA A 145 14.57 -6.76 -23.26
CA ALA A 145 14.18 -5.67 -24.15
C ALA A 145 15.30 -4.63 -24.31
N LEU A 146 16.11 -4.40 -23.27
CA LEU A 146 17.11 -3.31 -23.24
C LEU A 146 18.57 -3.80 -23.35
N ASP A 147 18.83 -5.10 -23.46
CA ASP A 147 20.18 -5.70 -23.46
C ASP A 147 21.13 -5.07 -24.50
N ARG A 148 20.58 -4.55 -25.59
CA ARG A 148 21.36 -3.90 -26.66
C ARG A 148 21.52 -2.39 -26.49
N ASP A 149 20.67 -1.77 -25.68
CA ASP A 149 20.57 -0.31 -25.56
C ASP A 149 21.25 0.22 -24.29
N LEU A 150 21.53 -0.65 -23.31
CA LEU A 150 22.11 -0.26 -22.02
C LEU A 150 23.48 -0.92 -21.77
N PRO A 151 24.37 -0.26 -20.99
CA PRO A 151 25.63 -0.86 -20.56
C PRO A 151 25.41 -2.16 -19.78
N LYS A 152 26.26 -3.16 -20.03
CA LYS A 152 26.20 -4.48 -19.37
C LYS A 152 26.22 -4.41 -17.84
N SER A 153 26.87 -3.39 -17.27
CA SER A 153 26.93 -3.15 -15.83
C SER A 153 25.56 -2.91 -15.17
N ILE A 154 24.56 -2.44 -15.93
CA ILE A 154 23.20 -2.25 -15.41
C ILE A 154 22.53 -3.61 -15.15
N PHE A 155 22.78 -4.61 -16.00
CA PHE A 155 22.18 -5.95 -15.89
C PHE A 155 22.85 -6.84 -14.83
N THR A 156 24.10 -6.56 -14.46
CA THR A 156 24.82 -7.29 -13.41
C THR A 156 24.62 -6.70 -12.01
N ARG A 157 24.02 -5.50 -11.91
CA ARG A 157 23.73 -4.84 -10.64
C ARG A 157 22.66 -5.62 -9.86
N ASN A 158 23.06 -6.21 -8.75
CA ASN A 158 22.20 -7.02 -7.88
C ASN A 158 21.72 -6.27 -6.61
N THR A 159 22.21 -5.06 -6.37
CA THR A 159 21.75 -4.22 -5.27
C THR A 159 20.57 -3.36 -5.74
N LYS A 160 19.66 -2.98 -4.85
CA LYS A 160 18.68 -1.90 -5.06
C LYS A 160 18.98 -0.84 -4.01
N ASN A 161 18.88 0.45 -4.36
CA ASN A 161 19.07 1.48 -3.34
C ASN A 161 18.00 1.28 -2.26
N ASP A 162 18.43 1.28 -1.01
CA ASP A 162 17.57 1.16 0.16
C ASP A 162 17.39 2.56 0.75
N TYR A 163 16.17 3.08 0.67
CA TYR A 163 15.81 4.41 1.17
C TYR A 163 15.38 4.39 2.64
N THR A 164 15.47 3.24 3.31
CA THR A 164 15.03 3.08 4.71
C THR A 164 15.84 3.97 5.65
N VAL A 165 17.12 4.18 5.37
CA VAL A 165 17.98 5.08 6.16
C VAL A 165 17.49 6.53 6.04
N ASP A 166 17.29 7.02 4.82
CA ASP A 166 16.82 8.38 4.56
C ASP A 166 15.47 8.64 5.23
N GLU A 167 14.52 7.70 5.11
CA GLU A 167 13.22 7.79 5.78
C GLU A 167 13.37 7.82 7.31
N SER A 168 14.25 6.98 7.88
CA SER A 168 14.48 6.93 9.32
C SER A 168 15.10 8.23 9.84
N THR A 169 16.10 8.75 9.13
CA THR A 169 16.76 10.01 9.47
C THR A 169 15.78 11.17 9.37
N GLY A 170 15.00 11.25 8.29
CA GLY A 170 13.98 12.29 8.13
C GLY A 170 12.92 12.24 9.23
N PHE A 171 12.45 11.05 9.60
CA PHE A 171 11.48 10.89 10.69
C PHE A 171 12.08 11.34 12.03
N GLN A 172 13.32 10.93 12.34
CA GLN A 172 13.99 11.32 13.59
C GLN A 172 14.22 12.83 13.67
N GLN A 173 14.67 13.46 12.59
CA GLN A 173 14.90 14.91 12.52
C GLN A 173 13.62 15.72 12.72
N ASN A 174 12.46 15.17 12.36
CA ASN A 174 11.16 15.84 12.47
C ASN A 174 10.29 15.31 13.62
N LEU A 175 10.83 14.48 14.52
CA LEU A 175 10.06 13.80 15.56
C LEU A 175 9.33 14.79 16.47
N ASP A 176 9.99 15.88 16.87
CA ASP A 176 9.39 16.88 17.75
C ASP A 176 8.25 17.65 17.06
N VAL A 177 8.41 17.98 15.77
CA VAL A 177 7.36 18.59 14.95
C VAL A 177 6.16 17.66 14.82
N ILE A 178 6.39 16.36 14.60
CA ILE A 178 5.34 15.35 14.53
C ILE A 178 4.61 15.23 15.88
N LYS A 179 5.35 15.21 17.00
CA LYS A 179 4.76 15.18 18.34
C LYS A 179 3.90 16.41 18.62
N GLU A 180 4.38 17.59 18.23
CA GLU A 180 3.64 18.84 18.36
C GLU A 180 2.33 18.80 17.55
N LEU A 181 2.39 18.38 16.27
CA LEU A 181 1.22 18.26 15.41
C LEU A 181 0.13 17.38 16.04
N PHE A 182 0.52 16.29 16.69
CA PHE A 182 -0.38 15.34 17.32
C PHE A 182 -0.68 15.64 18.80
N GLN A 183 -0.37 16.84 19.31
CA GLN A 183 -0.92 17.32 20.60
C GLN A 183 -2.43 17.46 20.57
N THR A 184 -2.99 17.74 19.38
CA THR A 184 -4.42 17.66 19.07
C THR A 184 -4.60 16.71 17.89
N SER A 185 -5.78 16.10 17.71
CA SER A 185 -6.05 15.31 16.51
C SER A 185 -7.53 15.33 16.18
N LEU A 186 -7.84 15.75 14.95
CA LEU A 186 -9.20 15.70 14.43
C LEU A 186 -9.69 14.26 14.28
N LEU A 187 -8.80 13.33 13.91
CA LEU A 187 -9.12 11.91 13.86
C LEU A 187 -9.47 11.34 15.24
N ALA A 188 -8.78 11.80 16.30
CA ALA A 188 -9.09 11.41 17.67
C ALA A 188 -10.41 12.04 18.15
N ASP A 189 -10.66 13.31 17.81
CA ASP A 189 -11.92 14.00 18.12
C ASP A 189 -13.13 13.31 17.46
N MET A 190 -12.94 12.75 16.26
CA MET A 190 -13.93 11.93 15.56
C MET A 190 -14.02 10.48 16.09
N GLY A 191 -13.20 10.13 17.09
CA GLY A 191 -13.17 8.79 17.68
C GLY A 191 -12.65 7.71 16.73
N LEU A 192 -11.87 8.05 15.71
CA LEU A 192 -11.31 7.11 14.73
C LEU A 192 -9.97 6.51 15.17
N ILE A 193 -9.20 7.26 15.97
CA ILE A 193 -7.93 6.79 16.53
C ILE A 193 -7.89 6.99 18.06
N ASP A 194 -7.19 6.09 18.74
CA ASP A 194 -6.71 6.27 20.11
C ASP A 194 -5.41 7.09 20.06
N ILE A 195 -5.51 8.37 20.41
CA ILE A 195 -4.38 9.30 20.36
C ILE A 195 -3.22 8.90 21.28
N ARG A 196 -3.48 8.20 22.39
CA ARG A 196 -2.42 7.77 23.30
C ARG A 196 -1.59 6.67 22.68
N LYS A 197 -2.27 5.67 22.10
CA LYS A 197 -1.60 4.58 21.37
C LYS A 197 -0.86 5.11 20.13
N PHE A 198 -1.43 6.08 19.44
CA PHE A 198 -0.78 6.69 18.28
C PHE A 198 0.50 7.46 18.66
N ARG A 199 0.47 8.26 19.73
CA ARG A 199 1.66 8.96 20.25
C ARG A 199 2.74 7.98 20.71
N ALA A 200 2.37 6.90 21.40
CA ALA A 200 3.31 5.85 21.77
C ALA A 200 3.95 5.19 20.54
N ALA A 201 3.19 4.96 19.47
CA ALA A 201 3.72 4.43 18.21
C ALA A 201 4.70 5.39 17.51
N ILE A 202 4.45 6.70 17.55
CA ILE A 202 5.38 7.74 17.07
C ILE A 202 6.71 7.68 17.84
N GLU A 203 6.64 7.60 19.17
CA GLU A 203 7.84 7.51 20.03
C GLU A 203 8.66 6.25 19.74
N GLN A 204 8.00 5.10 19.62
CA GLN A 204 8.65 3.82 19.31
C GLN A 204 9.31 3.83 17.91
N CYS A 205 8.70 4.47 16.92
CA CYS A 205 9.27 4.57 15.57
C CYS A 205 10.52 5.46 15.51
N GLY A 206 10.71 6.37 16.48
CA GLY A 206 11.96 7.13 16.60
C GLY A 206 13.15 6.30 17.09
N MET A 207 12.90 5.16 17.75
CA MET A 207 13.93 4.38 18.47
C MET A 207 14.41 3.13 17.73
N VAL A 208 13.60 2.56 16.83
CA VAL A 208 13.90 1.33 16.10
C VAL A 208 13.51 1.51 14.63
N LEU A 209 14.15 0.78 13.72
CA LEU A 209 13.64 0.50 12.37
C LEU A 209 12.29 -0.24 12.48
N ASN A 210 11.26 0.50 12.88
CA ASN A 210 9.95 -0.04 13.16
C ASN A 210 9.26 -0.26 11.81
N ARG A 211 8.81 -1.49 11.56
CA ARG A 211 8.20 -1.92 10.29
C ARG A 211 6.79 -1.34 10.06
N ASN A 212 6.34 -0.46 10.94
CA ASN A 212 4.99 0.13 10.94
C ASN A 212 4.92 1.55 10.39
N LYS A 213 6.01 2.08 9.85
CA LYS A 213 6.06 3.45 9.30
C LYS A 213 5.00 3.71 8.24
N SER A 214 4.69 2.73 7.39
CA SER A 214 3.64 2.88 6.37
C SER A 214 2.28 3.22 6.98
N PHE A 215 1.90 2.61 8.11
CA PHE A 215 0.63 2.89 8.78
C PHE A 215 0.62 4.23 9.50
N LEU A 216 1.76 4.64 10.07
CA LEU A 216 1.93 5.99 10.62
C LEU A 216 1.76 7.03 9.50
N ASN A 217 2.46 6.86 8.38
CA ASN A 217 2.39 7.76 7.22
C ASN A 217 0.96 7.92 6.71
N THR A 218 0.20 6.81 6.61
CA THR A 218 -1.23 6.88 6.24
C THR A 218 -2.04 7.68 7.26
N THR A 219 -1.91 7.40 8.56
CA THR A 219 -2.67 8.12 9.61
C THR A 219 -2.32 9.61 9.62
N MET A 220 -1.03 9.94 9.48
CA MET A 220 -0.54 11.32 9.39
C MET A 220 -1.08 12.03 8.15
N GLY A 221 -1.04 11.37 6.99
CA GLY A 221 -1.57 11.90 5.75
C GLY A 221 -3.06 12.24 5.83
N VAL A 222 -3.87 11.35 6.42
CA VAL A 222 -5.31 11.61 6.60
C VAL A 222 -5.56 12.75 7.59
N GLU A 223 -4.83 12.82 8.71
CA GLU A 223 -4.94 13.94 9.66
C GLU A 223 -4.63 15.29 9.00
N LEU A 224 -3.52 15.36 8.24
CA LEU A 224 -3.12 16.58 7.53
C LEU A 224 -4.16 16.98 6.47
N TRP A 225 -4.66 16.01 5.71
CA TRP A 225 -5.74 16.23 4.75
C TRP A 225 -7.00 16.77 5.44
N LEU A 226 -7.43 16.17 6.55
CA LEU A 226 -8.62 16.56 7.28
C LEU A 226 -8.50 17.98 7.85
N ARG A 227 -7.33 18.34 8.38
CA ARG A 227 -7.04 19.72 8.83
C ARG A 227 -7.12 20.72 7.69
N ARG A 228 -6.58 20.38 6.51
CA ARG A 228 -6.63 21.24 5.32
C ARG A 228 -8.06 21.48 4.85
N VAL A 229 -8.86 20.41 4.77
CA VAL A 229 -10.28 20.47 4.41
C VAL A 229 -11.08 21.31 5.41
N LYS A 230 -10.87 21.11 6.72
CA LYS A 230 -11.54 21.89 7.78
C LYS A 230 -11.20 23.40 7.71
N ASN A 231 -9.98 23.73 7.30
CA ASN A 231 -9.53 25.11 7.14
C ASN A 231 -9.96 25.75 5.80
N GLY A 232 -10.84 25.09 5.03
CA GLY A 232 -11.43 25.64 3.81
C GLY A 232 -10.49 25.72 2.62
N SER A 233 -9.33 25.05 2.67
CA SER A 233 -8.46 24.97 1.50
C SER A 233 -8.62 23.63 0.78
N HIS A 234 -8.97 23.72 -0.49
CA HIS A 234 -9.04 22.58 -1.40
C HIS A 234 -7.79 22.47 -2.29
N ARG A 235 -6.82 23.38 -2.15
CA ARG A 235 -5.50 23.25 -2.77
C ARG A 235 -4.61 22.41 -1.85
N PHE A 236 -4.35 21.18 -2.28
CA PHE A 236 -3.60 20.20 -1.48
C PHE A 236 -2.08 20.37 -1.61
N TRP A 237 -1.61 20.79 -2.79
CA TRP A 237 -0.18 20.92 -3.11
C TRP A 237 0.33 22.38 -3.13
N MET A 238 -0.50 23.34 -2.69
CA MET A 238 -0.17 24.78 -2.59
C MET A 238 -0.56 25.32 -1.22
#